data_AF-A0A939L566-F1
#
_entry.id   AF-A0A939L566-F1
#
_cell.length_a   1.000
_cell.length_b   1.000
_cell.length_c   1.000
_cell.angle_alpha   90.00
_cell.angle_beta   90.00
_cell.angle_gamma   90.00
#
_symmetry.space_group_name_H-M   'P 1'
#
loop_
_entity.id
_entity.type
_entity.pdbx_description
1 polymer ?
#
loop_
_entity_poly.entity_id
_entity_poly.type
_entity_poly.pdbx_seq_one_letter_code
_entity_poly.pdbx_strand_id
1 'polypeptide(L)'
;MSVDHFWCRLPGPSVDTCSPEELGELVPHRRDVRYDRLAAAGLALGVRGTAVLMELALTENGLHPDPASRLPVYGGEHRDPGAEMPVLRPEQVAAASTFLRDSALGELVRQQDTVLARTVAQLHYPTPWSESWAERVVNDLRELRDFFAVAAAAGDAVVVREAE
;
A
#
# COMPACT_ATOMS: atom_id res chain seq x y z
N MET A 1 -6.83 -7.77 16.06
CA MET A 1 -6.59 -7.85 14.61
C MET A 1 -5.41 -6.97 14.29
N SER A 2 -4.30 -7.56 13.84
CA SER A 2 -3.07 -6.87 13.44
C SER A 2 -3.30 -6.12 12.12
N VAL A 3 -2.60 -5.00 11.97
CA VAL A 3 -2.35 -4.35 10.67
C VAL A 3 -1.31 -5.22 9.97
N ASP A 4 -1.48 -5.50 8.69
CA ASP A 4 -0.57 -6.36 7.89
C ASP A 4 0.40 -5.55 7.03
N HIS A 5 0.13 -4.25 6.83
CA HIS A 5 0.94 -3.39 5.96
C HIS A 5 0.83 -1.93 6.36
N PHE A 6 1.95 -1.21 6.29
CA PHE A 6 2.07 0.20 6.66
C PHE A 6 2.68 1.03 5.52
N TRP A 7 2.14 2.22 5.32
CA TRP A 7 2.74 3.29 4.53
C TRP A 7 3.02 4.48 5.43
N CYS A 8 4.21 5.06 5.35
CA CYS A 8 4.59 6.24 6.12
C CYS A 8 5.13 7.32 5.18
N ARG A 9 4.63 8.54 5.32
CA ARG A 9 5.12 9.71 4.58
C ARG A 9 6.28 10.35 5.31
N LEU A 10 7.34 10.63 4.56
CA LEU A 10 8.50 11.37 5.02
C LEU A 10 8.79 12.51 4.04
N PRO A 11 9.25 13.68 4.52
CA PRO A 11 9.73 14.72 3.63
C PRO A 11 10.80 14.15 2.68
N GLY A 12 10.72 14.46 1.38
CA GLY A 12 11.64 13.92 0.37
C GLY A 12 13.13 13.97 0.75
N PRO A 13 13.66 15.11 1.26
CA PRO A 13 15.07 15.21 1.67
C PRO A 13 15.47 14.30 2.83
N SER A 14 14.53 13.93 3.70
CA SER A 14 14.81 13.07 4.85
C SER A 14 15.18 11.65 4.42
N VAL A 15 14.67 11.19 3.27
CA VAL A 15 15.00 9.87 2.73
C VAL A 15 16.45 9.80 2.21
N ASP A 16 16.99 10.90 1.70
CA ASP A 16 18.38 10.93 1.21
C ASP A 16 19.41 10.97 2.34
N THR A 17 19.01 11.38 3.53
CA THR A 17 19.90 11.54 4.69
C THR A 17 19.85 10.38 5.67
N CYS A 18 18.87 9.49 5.55
CA CYS A 18 18.68 8.36 6.45
C CYS A 18 19.16 7.05 5.82
N SER A 19 19.85 6.23 6.61
CA SER A 19 20.12 4.83 6.28
C SER A 19 18.83 3.99 6.28
N PRO A 20 18.82 2.80 5.64
CA PRO A 20 17.66 1.90 5.69
C PRO A 20 17.22 1.51 7.11
N GLU A 21 18.17 1.39 8.04
CA GLU A 21 17.88 1.09 9.46
C GLU A 21 17.18 2.28 10.14
N GLU A 22 17.67 3.50 9.93
CA GLU A 22 17.02 4.71 10.44
C GLU A 22 15.62 4.91 9.85
N LEU A 23 15.44 4.62 8.56
CA LEU A 23 14.11 4.61 7.93
C LEU A 23 13.20 3.55 8.56
N GLY A 24 13.72 2.35 8.83
CA GLY A 24 13.00 1.29 9.52
C GLY A 24 12.53 1.70 10.92
N GLU A 25 13.36 2.44 11.66
CA GLU A 25 12.98 3.00 12.95
C GLU A 25 11.93 4.10 12.84
N LEU A 26 11.81 4.78 11.69
CA LEU A 26 10.80 5.82 11.46
C LEU A 26 9.41 5.26 11.11
N VAL A 27 9.36 4.04 10.55
CA VAL A 27 8.13 3.41 10.06
C VAL A 27 7.55 2.42 11.08
N PRO A 28 6.24 2.47 11.38
CA PRO A 28 5.60 1.46 12.21
C PRO A 28 5.73 0.04 11.66
N HIS A 29 5.96 -0.94 12.54
CA HIS A 29 5.94 -2.38 12.24
C HIS A 29 4.77 -3.12 12.87
N ARG A 30 4.07 -2.44 13.77
CA ARG A 30 2.90 -2.94 14.47
C ARG A 30 1.99 -1.78 14.83
N ARG A 31 0.73 -2.09 15.09
CA ARG A 31 -0.22 -1.11 15.61
C ARG A 31 0.05 -0.85 17.09
N ASP A 32 0.61 0.31 17.39
CA ASP A 32 0.82 0.80 18.75
C ASP A 32 0.46 2.30 18.87
N VAL A 33 0.71 2.89 20.05
CA VAL A 33 0.42 4.30 20.33
C VAL A 33 1.17 5.24 19.38
N ARG A 34 2.35 4.85 18.88
CA ARG A 34 3.10 5.65 17.93
C ARG A 34 2.43 5.62 16.56
N TYR A 35 2.03 4.45 16.08
CA TYR A 35 1.22 4.34 14.87
C TYR A 35 -0.05 5.20 14.97
N ASP A 36 -0.82 5.08 16.05
CA ASP A 36 -2.09 5.80 16.18
C ASP A 36 -1.88 7.34 16.13
N ARG A 37 -0.76 7.85 16.66
CA ARG A 37 -0.39 9.28 16.56
C ARG A 37 -0.04 9.70 15.13
N LEU A 38 0.75 8.89 14.42
CA LEU A 38 1.13 9.16 13.03
C LEU A 38 -0.08 9.10 12.10
N ALA A 39 -0.97 8.13 12.30
CA ALA A 39 -2.20 7.99 11.55
C ALA A 39 -3.15 9.19 11.79
N ALA A 40 -3.30 9.62 13.05
CA ALA A 40 -4.10 10.81 13.38
C ALA A 40 -3.55 12.11 12.74
N ALA A 41 -2.25 12.17 12.48
CA ALA A 41 -1.60 13.26 11.76
C ALA A 41 -1.62 13.11 10.23
N GLY A 42 -2.18 12.03 9.69
CA GLY A 42 -2.17 11.74 8.24
C GLY A 42 -0.79 11.39 7.68
N LEU A 43 0.15 11.02 8.55
CA LEU A 43 1.53 10.67 8.20
C LEU A 43 1.71 9.16 8.01
N ALA A 44 0.82 8.34 8.55
CA ALA A 44 0.84 6.90 8.35
C ALA A 44 -0.55 6.38 7.95
N LEU A 45 -0.55 5.34 7.11
CA LEU A 45 -1.72 4.54 6.78
C LEU A 45 -1.37 3.08 7.06
N GLY A 46 -2.33 2.32 7.60
CA GLY A 46 -2.18 0.89 7.78
C GLY A 46 -3.50 0.18 7.51
N VAL A 47 -3.45 -0.88 6.71
CA VAL A 47 -4.64 -1.68 6.35
C VAL A 47 -4.67 -2.98 7.14
N ARG A 48 -5.81 -3.67 7.17
CA ARG A 48 -5.95 -4.89 7.98
C ARG A 48 -6.44 -6.05 7.14
N GLY A 49 -5.54 -6.98 6.86
CA GLY A 49 -5.86 -8.25 6.21
C GLY A 49 -6.31 -8.08 4.76
N THR A 50 -6.05 -6.93 4.15
CA THR A 50 -6.46 -6.58 2.79
C THR A 50 -5.27 -6.18 1.92
N ALA A 51 -4.06 -6.02 2.45
CA ALA A 51 -2.91 -5.54 1.69
C ALA A 51 -2.62 -6.41 0.46
N VAL A 52 -2.53 -7.73 0.65
CA VAL A 52 -2.32 -8.70 -0.45
C VAL A 52 -3.48 -8.70 -1.45
N LEU A 53 -4.71 -8.41 -1.00
CA LEU A 53 -5.87 -8.35 -1.89
C LEU A 53 -5.90 -7.05 -2.71
N MET A 54 -5.49 -5.93 -2.10
CA MET A 54 -5.30 -4.65 -2.77
C MET A 54 -4.19 -4.76 -3.82
N GLU A 55 -3.08 -5.40 -3.48
CA GLU A 55 -1.97 -5.72 -4.39
C GLU A 55 -2.45 -6.45 -5.64
N LEU A 56 -3.16 -7.56 -5.46
CA LEU A 56 -3.67 -8.36 -6.56
C LEU A 56 -4.66 -7.58 -7.42
N ALA A 57 -5.53 -6.78 -6.79
CA ALA A 57 -6.49 -5.94 -7.51
C ALA A 57 -5.80 -4.88 -8.40
N LEU A 58 -4.64 -4.36 -7.99
CA LEU A 58 -3.89 -3.35 -8.75
C LEU A 58 -2.96 -3.96 -9.79
N THR A 59 -2.39 -5.14 -9.54
CA THR A 59 -1.27 -5.68 -10.33
C THR A 59 -1.65 -6.77 -11.34
N GLU A 60 -2.76 -7.49 -11.16
CA GLU A 60 -3.15 -8.65 -11.99
C GLU A 60 -4.10 -8.31 -13.16
N ASN A 61 -4.20 -7.04 -13.59
CA ASN A 61 -5.17 -6.61 -14.63
C ASN A 61 -4.88 -7.01 -16.09
N GLY A 62 -3.85 -7.81 -16.36
CA GLY A 62 -3.64 -8.42 -17.68
C GLY A 62 -3.16 -7.48 -18.80
N LEU A 63 -2.42 -8.10 -19.71
CA LEU A 63 -1.73 -7.65 -20.93
C LEU A 63 -0.52 -6.71 -20.84
N HIS A 64 -0.43 -5.74 -19.92
CA HIS A 64 0.85 -5.10 -19.59
C HIS A 64 0.81 -4.55 -18.16
N PRO A 65 1.63 -5.06 -17.21
CA PRO A 65 1.75 -4.42 -15.91
C PRO A 65 2.36 -3.04 -16.12
N ASP A 66 1.57 -1.99 -15.96
CA ASP A 66 2.10 -0.64 -15.83
C ASP A 66 3.05 -0.64 -14.63
N PRO A 67 4.34 -0.30 -14.78
CA PRO A 67 5.25 -0.16 -13.65
C PRO A 67 4.66 0.72 -12.53
N ALA A 68 3.81 1.69 -12.88
CA ALA A 68 3.11 2.55 -11.93
C ALA A 68 2.06 1.82 -11.08
N SER A 69 1.47 0.70 -11.54
CA SER A 69 0.49 -0.06 -10.75
C SER A 69 1.13 -0.83 -9.59
N ARG A 70 2.44 -1.09 -9.68
CA ARG A 70 3.24 -1.75 -8.64
C ARG A 70 3.77 -0.78 -7.58
N LEU A 71 3.87 0.51 -7.91
CA LEU A 71 4.43 1.52 -7.02
C LEU A 71 3.65 1.65 -5.69
N PRO A 72 2.30 1.78 -5.67
CA PRO A 72 1.56 1.94 -4.42
C PRO A 72 1.77 0.80 -3.41
N VAL A 73 2.17 -0.38 -3.89
CA VAL A 73 2.21 -1.61 -3.10
C VAL A 73 3.65 -2.00 -2.76
N TYR A 74 4.54 -2.01 -3.75
CA TYR A 74 5.93 -2.49 -3.56
C TYR A 74 6.97 -1.37 -3.57
N GLY A 75 6.57 -0.15 -3.89
CA GLY A 75 7.50 0.97 -4.08
C GLY A 75 8.49 0.84 -5.23
N GLY A 76 8.30 -0.13 -6.13
CA GLY A 76 9.21 -0.40 -7.24
C GLY A 76 9.15 -1.84 -7.71
N GLU A 77 10.23 -2.32 -8.33
CA GLU A 77 10.39 -3.73 -8.69
C GLU A 77 10.33 -4.62 -7.44
N HIS A 78 9.65 -5.76 -7.56
CA HIS A 78 9.55 -6.78 -6.51
C HIS A 78 10.97 -7.21 -6.10
N ARG A 79 11.34 -6.98 -4.84
CA ARG A 79 12.68 -7.33 -4.31
C ARG A 79 12.62 -8.57 -3.43
N ASP A 80 13.73 -9.30 -3.39
CA ASP A 80 13.89 -10.47 -2.55
C ASP A 80 13.72 -10.15 -1.05
N PRO A 81 13.25 -11.11 -0.24
CA PRO A 81 13.17 -10.98 1.22
C PRO A 81 14.54 -10.60 1.82
N GLY A 82 14.62 -9.48 2.55
CA GLY A 82 15.85 -8.97 3.16
C GLY A 82 16.54 -7.83 2.40
N ALA A 83 15.96 -7.35 1.30
CA ALA A 83 16.42 -6.14 0.62
C ALA A 83 16.11 -4.85 1.43
N GLU A 84 16.83 -3.77 1.11
CA GLU A 84 16.62 -2.43 1.69
C GLU A 84 15.13 -2.03 1.69
N MET A 85 14.70 -1.38 2.77
CA MET A 85 13.33 -0.90 3.00
C MET A 85 12.73 -0.27 1.72
N PRO A 86 11.54 -0.68 1.27
CA PRO A 86 10.94 -0.11 0.06
C PRO A 86 10.61 1.38 0.25
N VAL A 87 11.17 2.23 -0.60
CA VAL A 87 10.91 3.68 -0.58
C VAL A 87 10.51 4.17 -1.96
N LEU A 88 9.36 4.84 -2.01
CA LEU A 88 8.92 5.65 -3.14
C LEU A 88 9.46 7.06 -2.98
N ARG A 89 10.27 7.48 -3.94
CA ARG A 89 10.69 8.86 -4.10
C ARG A 89 9.51 9.76 -4.51
N PRO A 90 9.58 11.08 -4.28
CA PRO A 90 8.46 11.99 -4.57
C PRO A 90 7.90 11.87 -6.00
N GLU A 91 8.76 11.65 -7.00
CA GLU A 91 8.34 11.42 -8.38
C GLU A 91 7.56 10.11 -8.56
N GLN A 92 7.95 9.05 -7.85
CA GLN A 92 7.23 7.78 -7.84
C GLN A 92 5.91 7.89 -7.07
N VAL A 93 5.88 8.67 -5.99
CA VAL A 93 4.65 8.99 -5.25
C VAL A 93 3.67 9.75 -6.15
N ALA A 94 4.14 10.72 -6.95
CA ALA A 94 3.30 11.44 -7.90
C ALA A 94 2.76 10.54 -9.02
N ALA A 95 3.57 9.60 -9.52
CA ALA A 95 3.14 8.61 -10.50
C ALA A 95 2.08 7.66 -9.91
N ALA A 96 2.33 7.12 -8.72
CA ALA A 96 1.39 6.27 -7.99
C ALA A 96 0.06 7.00 -7.70
N SER A 97 0.12 8.26 -7.27
CA SER A 97 -1.06 9.09 -7.03
C SER A 97 -1.89 9.30 -8.30
N THR A 98 -1.23 9.58 -9.43
CA THR A 98 -1.88 9.74 -10.74
C THR A 98 -2.57 8.46 -11.16
N PHE A 99 -1.89 7.32 -11.08
CA PHE A 99 -2.46 6.01 -11.39
C PHE A 99 -3.69 5.71 -10.53
N LEU A 100 -3.59 5.88 -9.20
CA LEU A 100 -4.71 5.61 -8.29
C LEU A 100 -5.90 6.55 -8.51
N ARG A 101 -5.65 7.80 -8.89
CA ARG A 101 -6.71 8.77 -9.22
C ARG A 101 -7.48 8.38 -10.47
N ASP A 102 -6.76 7.96 -11.51
CA ASP A 102 -7.34 7.69 -12.82
C ASP A 102 -7.90 6.26 -12.92
N SER A 103 -7.64 5.43 -11.91
CA SER A 103 -8.13 4.05 -11.78
C SER A 103 -9.59 3.96 -11.34
N ALA A 104 -10.38 3.14 -12.04
CA ALA A 104 -11.72 2.74 -11.62
C ALA A 104 -11.65 1.61 -10.58
N LEU A 105 -11.24 1.92 -9.34
CA LEU A 105 -10.90 0.93 -8.29
C LEU A 105 -11.96 -0.18 -8.08
N GLY A 106 -13.25 0.17 -8.15
CA GLY A 106 -14.33 -0.82 -8.03
C GLY A 106 -14.43 -1.79 -9.22
N GLU A 107 -14.12 -1.31 -10.43
CA GLU A 107 -14.02 -2.17 -11.61
C GLU A 107 -12.81 -3.09 -11.50
N LEU A 108 -11.66 -2.59 -11.04
CA LEU A 108 -10.44 -3.38 -10.87
C LEU A 108 -10.67 -4.56 -9.91
N VAL A 109 -11.27 -4.30 -8.75
CA VAL A 109 -11.58 -5.37 -7.78
C VAL A 109 -12.53 -6.39 -8.39
N ARG A 110 -13.60 -5.94 -9.08
CA ARG A 110 -14.58 -6.84 -9.68
C ARG A 110 -14.00 -7.69 -10.82
N GLN A 111 -13.13 -7.12 -11.65
CA GLN A 111 -12.45 -7.87 -12.72
C GLN A 111 -11.57 -9.00 -12.15
N GLN A 112 -11.09 -8.83 -10.91
CA GLN A 112 -10.23 -9.78 -10.22
C GLN A 112 -10.98 -10.70 -9.24
N ASP A 113 -12.32 -10.68 -9.19
CA ASP A 113 -13.12 -11.44 -8.21
C ASP A 113 -12.71 -12.92 -8.11
N THR A 114 -12.46 -13.57 -9.24
CA THR A 114 -12.05 -14.99 -9.27
C THR A 114 -10.67 -15.20 -8.64
N VAL A 115 -9.72 -14.32 -8.94
CA VAL A 115 -8.35 -14.39 -8.40
C VAL A 115 -8.38 -14.11 -6.91
N LEU A 116 -9.08 -13.05 -6.48
CA LEU A 116 -9.23 -12.67 -5.08
C LEU A 116 -9.93 -13.76 -4.26
N ALA A 117 -11.00 -14.36 -4.78
CA ALA A 117 -11.68 -15.47 -4.13
C ALA A 117 -10.79 -16.68 -3.90
N ARG A 118 -9.99 -17.04 -4.91
CA ARG A 118 -9.00 -18.13 -4.81
C ARG A 118 -7.92 -17.80 -3.77
N THR A 119 -7.38 -16.58 -3.78
CA THR A 119 -6.35 -16.15 -2.82
C THR A 119 -6.87 -16.17 -1.39
N VAL A 120 -8.09 -15.65 -1.14
CA VAL A 120 -8.72 -15.69 0.19
C VAL A 120 -8.84 -17.12 0.71
N ALA A 121 -9.20 -18.08 -0.16
CA ALA A 121 -9.24 -19.49 0.20
C ALA A 121 -7.84 -20.08 0.47
N GLN A 122 -6.85 -19.77 -0.35
CA GLN A 122 -5.46 -20.25 -0.20
C GLN A 122 -4.77 -19.71 1.07
N LEU A 123 -5.05 -18.46 1.42
CA LEU A 123 -4.53 -17.81 2.63
C LEU A 123 -5.34 -18.17 3.89
N HIS A 124 -6.33 -19.06 3.78
CA HIS A 124 -7.14 -19.56 4.90
C HIS A 124 -7.78 -18.45 5.73
N TYR A 125 -8.26 -17.38 5.07
CA TYR A 125 -9.03 -16.35 5.75
C TYR A 125 -10.28 -16.95 6.42
N PRO A 126 -10.73 -16.37 7.55
CA PRO A 126 -11.80 -16.97 8.35
C PRO A 126 -13.17 -16.98 7.66
N THR A 127 -13.37 -16.14 6.64
CA THR A 127 -14.60 -16.07 5.85
C THR A 127 -14.27 -16.13 4.36
N PRO A 128 -15.14 -16.76 3.54
CA PRO A 128 -14.95 -16.79 2.10
C PRO A 128 -15.09 -15.39 1.49
N TRP A 129 -14.57 -15.23 0.28
CA TRP A 129 -14.75 -14.01 -0.51
C TRP A 129 -16.24 -13.72 -0.73
N SER A 130 -16.59 -12.46 -0.59
CA SER A 130 -17.96 -11.95 -0.65
C SER A 130 -17.98 -10.50 -1.11
N GLU A 131 -19.16 -9.99 -1.42
CA GLU A 131 -19.34 -8.57 -1.75
C GLU A 131 -18.84 -7.64 -0.65
N SER A 132 -19.06 -7.98 0.63
CA SER A 132 -18.54 -7.20 1.76
C SER A 132 -17.00 -7.17 1.81
N TRP A 133 -16.33 -8.23 1.35
CA TRP A 133 -14.87 -8.23 1.20
C TRP A 133 -14.43 -7.32 0.05
N ALA A 134 -15.12 -7.39 -1.10
CA ALA A 134 -14.85 -6.51 -2.23
C ALA A 134 -15.03 -5.03 -1.85
N GLU A 135 -16.13 -4.67 -1.18
CA GLU A 135 -16.36 -3.32 -0.68
C GLU A 135 -15.26 -2.84 0.27
N ARG A 136 -14.79 -3.72 1.15
CA ARG A 136 -13.69 -3.40 2.07
C ARG A 136 -12.39 -3.12 1.32
N VAL A 137 -12.01 -3.99 0.37
CA VAL A 137 -10.81 -3.78 -0.45
C VAL A 137 -10.91 -2.47 -1.24
N VAL A 138 -12.06 -2.17 -1.83
CA VAL A 138 -12.29 -0.90 -2.53
C VAL A 138 -12.16 0.30 -1.60
N ASN A 139 -12.66 0.21 -0.37
CA ASN A 139 -12.52 1.30 0.61
C ASN A 139 -11.07 1.49 1.03
N ASP A 140 -10.33 0.43 1.31
CA ASP A 140 -8.90 0.52 1.66
C ASP A 140 -8.08 1.09 0.49
N LEU A 141 -8.42 0.75 -0.77
CA LEU A 141 -7.81 1.35 -1.97
C LEU A 141 -8.12 2.85 -2.10
N ARG A 142 -9.31 3.30 -1.69
CA ARG A 142 -9.66 4.73 -1.66
C ARG A 142 -8.86 5.47 -0.60
N GLU A 143 -8.72 4.90 0.59
CA GLU A 143 -7.87 5.46 1.64
C GLU A 143 -6.41 5.56 1.17
N LEU A 144 -5.90 4.53 0.49
CA LEU A 144 -4.57 4.55 -0.11
C LEU A 144 -4.43 5.65 -1.17
N ARG A 145 -5.40 5.78 -2.08
CA ARG A 145 -5.42 6.86 -3.09
C ARG A 145 -5.37 8.23 -2.44
N ASP A 146 -6.19 8.47 -1.43
CA ASP A 146 -6.28 9.76 -0.77
C ASP A 146 -4.97 10.05 0.00
N PHE A 147 -4.37 9.05 0.64
CA PHE A 147 -3.05 9.15 1.27
C PHE A 147 -1.95 9.54 0.27
N PHE A 148 -1.89 8.87 -0.88
CA PHE A 148 -0.93 9.16 -1.94
C PHE A 148 -1.14 10.53 -2.57
N ALA A 149 -2.40 10.99 -2.69
CA ALA A 149 -2.70 12.34 -3.17
C ALA A 149 -2.14 13.42 -2.25
N VAL A 150 -2.29 13.25 -0.92
CA VAL A 150 -1.72 14.20 0.05
C VAL A 150 -0.18 14.14 0.04
N ALA A 151 0.42 12.94 -0.06
CA ALA A 151 1.87 12.77 -0.16
C ALA A 151 2.45 13.45 -1.40
N ALA A 152 1.84 13.23 -2.57
CA ALA A 152 2.26 13.83 -3.83
C ALA A 152 2.16 15.36 -3.79
N ALA A 153 1.06 15.90 -3.23
CA ALA A 153 0.88 17.34 -3.10
C ALA A 153 1.93 18.00 -2.19
N ALA A 154 2.43 17.28 -1.18
CA ALA A 154 3.47 17.74 -0.27
C ALA A 154 4.90 17.55 -0.80
N GLY A 155 5.08 16.77 -1.88
CA GLY A 155 6.42 16.35 -2.33
C GLY A 155 7.09 15.36 -1.38
N ASP A 156 6.29 14.59 -0.64
CA ASP A 156 6.78 13.59 0.30
C ASP A 156 7.21 12.32 -0.44
N ALA A 157 8.18 11.63 0.16
CA ALA A 157 8.45 10.23 -0.13
C ALA A 157 7.54 9.34 0.73
N VAL A 158 7.31 8.10 0.28
CA VAL A 158 6.54 7.10 1.02
C VAL A 158 7.39 5.87 1.26
N VAL A 159 7.52 5.47 2.52
CA VAL A 159 8.18 4.22 2.91
C VAL A 159 7.11 3.17 3.20
N VAL A 160 7.32 1.97 2.68
CA VAL A 160 6.37 0.84 2.80
C VAL A 160 6.97 -0.23 3.69
N ARG A 161 6.18 -0.79 4.61
CA ARG A 161 6.63 -1.85 5.53
C ARG A 161 5.53 -2.88 5.76
N GLU A 162 5.87 -4.15 5.58
CA GLU A 162 5.04 -5.28 6.04
C GLU A 162 5.06 -5.36 7.56
N ALA A 163 3.92 -5.72 8.16
CA ALA A 163 3.83 -5.90 9.60
C ALA A 163 4.51 -7.19 10.06
N GLU A 164 5.09 -7.16 11.26
CA GLU A 164 5.67 -8.32 11.96
C GLU A 164 4.65 -9.09 12.81
#